data_AF-A0A4R7CTD9-F1
#
_entry.id   AF-A0A4R7CTD9-F1
#
_cell.length_a   1.000
_cell.length_b   1.000
_cell.length_c   1.000
_cell.angle_alpha   90.00
_cell.angle_beta   90.00
_cell.angle_gamma   90.00
#
_symmetry.space_group_name_H-M   'P 1'
#
loop_
_entity.id
_entity.type
_entity.pdbx_description
1 polymer ?
#
loop_
_entity_poly.entity_id
_entity_poly.type
_entity_poly.pdbx_seq_one_letter_code
_entity_poly.pdbx_strand_id
1 'polypeptide(L)'
;MTREELKKGNVIRERHSDENNTQVAFRYVLRDGANVGVGLFHGDNEHCTIAMIKDFKGNPLGQEESAGYPTTQTELDELDALFHEFLED
;
A
#
# COMPACT_ATOMS: atom_id res chain seq x y z
N MET A 1 9.02 3.01 12.63
CA MET A 1 7.83 3.68 12.09
C MET A 1 6.79 2.59 11.97
N THR A 2 5.65 2.71 12.65
CA THR A 2 4.65 1.62 12.67
C THR A 2 3.49 1.96 11.74
N ARG A 3 2.87 0.94 11.13
CA ARG A 3 1.69 1.07 10.23
C ARG A 3 0.54 1.91 10.80
N GLU A 4 0.45 2.00 12.12
CA GLU A 4 -0.61 2.72 12.86
C GLU A 4 -0.50 4.25 12.70
N GLU A 5 0.67 4.76 12.29
CA GLU A 5 0.89 6.19 12.04
C GLU A 5 0.47 6.61 10.61
N LEU A 6 0.25 5.66 9.70
CA LEU A 6 -0.09 5.91 8.30
C LEU A 6 -1.60 6.08 8.12
N LYS A 7 -2.01 7.21 7.55
CA LYS A 7 -3.41 7.48 7.20
C LYS A 7 -3.72 7.08 5.76
N LYS A 8 -4.93 6.58 5.52
CA LYS A 8 -5.46 6.31 4.17
C LYS A 8 -5.58 7.64 3.40
N GLY A 9 -4.90 7.74 2.27
CA GLY A 9 -5.04 8.81 1.29
C GLY A 9 -6.03 8.46 0.18
N ASN A 10 -5.90 9.17 -0.94
CA ASN A 10 -6.75 8.96 -2.11
C ASN A 10 -6.54 7.56 -2.71
N VAL A 11 -7.60 7.03 -3.31
CA VAL A 11 -7.55 5.80 -4.08
C VAL A 11 -6.79 6.03 -5.37
N ILE A 12 -5.84 5.15 -5.66
CA ILE A 12 -5.11 5.09 -6.92
C ILE A 12 -5.79 4.10 -7.85
N ARG A 13 -6.11 2.91 -7.33
CA ARG A 13 -6.76 1.83 -8.08
C ARG A 13 -7.51 0.89 -7.13
N GLU A 14 -8.64 0.36 -7.60
CA GLU A 14 -9.41 -0.67 -6.92
C GLU A 14 -9.72 -1.81 -7.91
N ARG A 15 -9.56 -3.05 -7.47
CA ARG A 15 -9.94 -4.24 -8.25
C ARG A 15 -10.37 -5.38 -7.34
N HIS A 16 -10.96 -6.42 -7.93
CA HIS A 16 -11.14 -7.70 -7.25
C HIS A 16 -9.88 -8.55 -7.44
N SER A 17 -9.40 -9.15 -6.35
CA SER A 17 -8.37 -10.18 -6.40
C SER A 17 -9.05 -11.53 -6.51
N ASP A 18 -8.95 -12.17 -7.68
CA ASP A 18 -9.56 -13.48 -7.93
C ASP A 18 -8.89 -14.57 -7.08
N GLU A 19 -7.58 -14.45 -6.82
CA GLU A 19 -6.80 -15.41 -6.04
C GLU A 19 -7.18 -15.39 -4.55
N ASN A 20 -7.37 -14.19 -3.99
CA ASN A 20 -7.78 -14.01 -2.59
C ASN A 20 -9.30 -13.92 -2.42
N ASN A 21 -10.06 -13.97 -3.52
CA ASN A 21 -11.50 -13.71 -3.60
C ASN A 21 -11.95 -12.52 -2.73
N THR A 22 -11.21 -11.41 -2.82
CA THR A 22 -11.42 -10.22 -2.00
C THR A 22 -11.19 -8.96 -2.81
N GLN A 23 -11.82 -7.86 -2.42
CA GLN A 23 -11.51 -6.57 -3.02
C GLN A 23 -10.13 -6.11 -2.58
N VAL A 24 -9.38 -5.50 -3.47
CA VAL A 24 -8.10 -4.90 -3.18
C VAL A 24 -8.09 -3.45 -3.64
N ALA A 25 -7.59 -2.58 -2.78
CA ALA A 25 -7.49 -1.15 -3.03
C ALA A 25 -6.05 -0.70 -2.82
N PHE A 26 -5.48 -0.08 -3.85
CA PHE A 26 -4.23 0.65 -3.78
C PHE A 26 -4.55 2.12 -3.52
N ARG A 27 -3.97 2.66 -2.45
CA ARG A 27 -4.21 4.03 -2.01
C ARG A 27 -2.90 4.71 -1.67
N TYR A 28 -2.83 6.02 -1.82
CA TYR A 28 -1.72 6.77 -1.22
C TYR A 28 -1.74 6.61 0.29
N VAL A 29 -0.57 6.56 0.91
CA VAL A 29 -0.44 6.62 2.36
C VAL A 29 0.11 7.97 2.79
N LEU A 30 -0.57 8.57 3.76
CA LEU A 30 -0.29 9.90 4.26
C LEU A 30 0.44 9.83 5.60
N ARG A 31 1.43 10.69 5.78
CA ARG A 31 2.05 10.98 7.07
C ARG A 31 2.16 12.49 7.22
N ASP A 32 1.74 13.01 8.38
CA ASP A 32 1.75 14.45 8.66
C ASP A 32 1.07 15.31 7.56
N GLY A 33 0.09 14.73 6.85
CA GLY A 33 -0.63 15.39 5.75
C GLY A 33 0.06 15.34 4.38
N ALA A 34 1.24 14.72 4.27
CA ALA A 34 1.96 14.54 3.00
C ALA A 34 1.85 13.09 2.50
N ASN A 35 1.77 12.91 1.18
CA ASN A 35 1.87 11.60 0.55
C ASN A 35 3.31 11.08 0.72
N VAL A 36 3.45 9.95 1.41
CA VAL A 36 4.76 9.34 1.68
C VAL A 36 4.94 7.99 0.99
N GLY A 37 3.93 7.49 0.28
CA GLY A 37 4.00 6.24 -0.44
C GLY A 37 2.65 5.71 -0.91
N VAL A 38 2.64 4.41 -1.19
CA VAL A 38 1.47 3.65 -1.65
C VAL A 38 1.22 2.47 -0.71
N GLY A 39 -0.05 2.21 -0.41
CA GLY A 39 -0.49 1.10 0.42
C GLY A 39 -1.55 0.25 -0.28
N LEU A 40 -1.49 -1.05 -0.04
CA LEU A 40 -2.46 -2.05 -0.44
C LEU A 40 -3.37 -2.40 0.74
N PHE A 41 -4.67 -2.40 0.49
CA PHE A 41 -5.73 -2.68 1.46
C PHE A 41 -6.63 -3.78 0.91
N HIS A 42 -6.84 -4.85 1.69
CA HIS A 42 -7.74 -5.94 1.31
C HIS A 42 -9.11 -5.77 1.99
N GLY A 43 -10.19 -5.81 1.20
CA GLY A 43 -11.58 -5.79 1.63
C GLY A 43 -11.86 -4.71 2.67
N ASP A 44 -12.43 -5.13 3.79
CA ASP A 44 -12.80 -4.26 4.91
C ASP A 44 -11.64 -3.99 5.87
N ASN A 45 -10.39 -4.31 5.50
CA ASN A 45 -9.24 -4.08 6.36
C ASN A 45 -9.10 -2.58 6.67
N GLU A 46 -9.40 -2.22 7.92
CA GLU A 46 -9.25 -0.86 8.42
C GLU A 46 -7.78 -0.44 8.41
N HIS A 47 -6.87 -1.40 8.58
CA HIS A 47 -5.43 -1.21 8.53
C HIS A 47 -4.86 -1.51 7.13
N CYS A 48 -3.71 -0.93 6.83
CA CYS A 48 -2.99 -1.27 5.59
C CYS A 48 -2.51 -2.72 5.65
N THR A 49 -2.74 -3.50 4.59
CA THR A 49 -2.22 -4.86 4.50
C THR A 49 -0.71 -4.83 4.29
N ILE A 50 -0.24 -3.96 3.38
CA ILE A 50 1.17 -3.73 3.11
C ILE A 50 1.33 -2.33 2.52
N ALA A 51 2.37 -1.59 2.92
CA ALA A 51 2.70 -0.30 2.35
C ALA A 51 4.15 -0.24 1.89
N MET A 52 4.38 0.46 0.79
CA MET A 52 5.70 0.91 0.36
C MET A 52 5.77 2.41 0.58
N ILE A 53 6.71 2.82 1.45
CA ILE A 53 6.94 4.23 1.79
C ILE A 53 8.36 4.63 1.42
N LYS A 54 8.52 5.86 0.91
CA LYS A 54 9.84 6.42 0.67
C LYS A 54 10.44 6.95 1.96
N ASP A 55 11.73 6.71 2.18
CA ASP A 55 12.51 7.49 3.14
C ASP A 55 12.73 8.93 2.60
N PHE A 56 13.33 9.79 3.42
CA PHE A 56 13.72 11.16 3.01
C PHE A 56 14.69 11.20 1.80
N LYS A 57 15.21 10.05 1.36
CA LYS A 57 16.13 9.84 0.24
C LYS A 57 15.51 9.04 -0.92
N GLY A 58 14.22 8.67 -0.85
CA GLY A 58 13.54 7.87 -1.88
C GLY A 58 13.59 6.35 -1.70
N ASN A 59 14.26 5.80 -0.69
CA ASN A 59 14.41 4.35 -0.53
C ASN A 59 13.17 3.71 0.14
N PRO A 60 12.77 2.50 -0.26
CA PRO A 60 11.66 1.78 0.37
C PRO A 60 12.01 1.41 1.82
N LEU A 61 11.19 1.85 2.79
CA LEU A 61 11.45 1.69 4.23
C LEU A 61 10.88 0.41 4.86
N GLY A 62 10.35 -0.51 4.06
CA GLY A 62 9.98 -1.87 4.48
C GLY A 62 8.57 -2.29 4.10
N GLN A 63 8.39 -3.60 3.97
CA GLN A 63 7.11 -4.29 3.79
C GLN A 63 6.66 -4.82 5.17
N GLU A 64 5.50 -4.39 5.67
CA GLU A 64 4.86 -5.02 6.84
C GLU A 64 3.55 -5.65 6.39
N GLU A 65 3.47 -6.98 6.38
CA GLU A 65 2.26 -7.73 6.09
C GLU A 65 1.34 -7.79 7.32
N SER A 66 0.07 -7.41 7.17
CA SER A 66 -0.92 -7.60 8.23
C SER A 66 -1.32 -9.08 8.33
N ALA A 67 -1.04 -9.70 9.48
CA ALA A 67 -1.46 -11.05 9.80
C ALA A 67 -2.97 -11.22 9.57
N GLY A 68 -3.33 -12.03 8.55
CA GLY A 68 -4.73 -12.35 8.21
C GLY A 68 -5.13 -12.07 6.77
N TYR A 69 -4.35 -11.29 6.01
CA TYR A 69 -4.60 -11.02 4.59
C TYR A 69 -3.38 -11.48 3.77
N PRO A 70 -3.38 -12.72 3.25
CA PRO A 70 -2.27 -13.20 2.43
C PRO A 70 -2.13 -12.35 1.17
N THR A 71 -0.92 -11.89 0.90
CA THR A 71 -0.60 -11.10 -0.30
C THR A 71 -0.14 -12.03 -1.41
N THR A 72 -0.59 -11.79 -2.64
CA THR A 72 -0.12 -12.49 -3.85
C THR A 72 1.05 -11.76 -4.49
N GLN A 73 1.86 -12.48 -5.29
CA GLN A 73 2.96 -11.85 -6.03
C GLN A 73 2.43 -10.78 -6.99
N THR A 74 1.29 -10.99 -7.64
CA THR A 74 0.69 -10.00 -8.54
C THR A 74 0.29 -8.71 -7.81
N GLU A 75 -0.26 -8.82 -6.59
CA GLU A 75 -0.56 -7.64 -5.77
C GLU A 75 0.71 -6.89 -5.35
N LEU A 76 1.80 -7.60 -5.07
CA LEU A 76 3.10 -7.02 -4.74
C LEU A 76 3.74 -6.34 -5.96
N ASP A 77 3.70 -6.98 -7.13
CA ASP A 77 4.23 -6.41 -8.38
C ASP A 77 3.46 -5.14 -8.79
N GLU A 78 2.14 -5.13 -8.60
CA GLU A 78 1.32 -3.93 -8.82
C GLU A 78 1.63 -2.82 -7.80
N LEU A 79 1.80 -3.19 -6.52
CA LEU A 79 2.18 -2.23 -5.49
C LEU A 79 3.53 -1.58 -5.81
N ASP A 80 4.51 -2.39 -6.24
CA ASP A 80 5.84 -1.93 -6.62
C ASP A 80 5.79 -1.01 -7.85
N ALA A 81 5.03 -1.39 -8.89
CA ALA A 81 4.86 -0.55 -10.07
C ALA A 81 4.22 0.82 -9.73
N LEU A 82 3.14 0.82 -8.94
CA LEU A 82 2.48 2.05 -8.49
C LEU A 82 3.39 2.90 -7.59
N PHE A 83 4.24 2.25 -6.78
CA PHE A 83 5.20 2.96 -5.95
C PHE A 83 6.30 3.60 -6.79
N HIS A 84 6.80 2.92 -7.83
CA HIS A 84 7.76 3.51 -8.77
C HIS A 84 7.15 4.70 -9.53
N GLU A 85 5.92 4.58 -10.03
CA GLU A 85 5.19 5.71 -10.64
C GLU A 85 5.07 6.89 -9.67
N PHE A 86 4.78 6.63 -8.38
CA PHE A 86 4.74 7.66 -7.34
C PHE A 86 6.11 8.32 -7.05
N LEU A 87 7.22 7.65 -7.32
CA LEU A 87 8.57 8.24 -7.16
C LEU A 87 8.97 9.12 -8.34
N GLU A 88 8.37 8.92 -9.51
CA GLU A 88 8.64 9.66 -10.74
C GLU A 88 7.78 10.94 -10.90
N ASP A 89 6.71 11.08 -10.10
CA ASP A 89 5.83 12.27 -10.00
C ASP A 89 6.35 13.34 -9.01
#